data_AF-A0A8J8EI44-F1
#
_entry.id   AF-A0A8J8EI44-F1
#
_cell.length_a   1.000
_cell.length_b   1.000
_cell.length_c   1.000
_cell.angle_alpha   90.00
_cell.angle_beta   90.00
_cell.angle_gamma   90.00
#
_symmetry.space_group_name_H-M   'P 1'
#
loop_
_entity.id
_entity.type
_entity.pdbx_description
1 polymer ?
#
loop_
_entity_poly.entity_id
_entity_poly.type
_entity_poly.pdbx_seq_one_letter_code
_entity_poly.pdbx_strand_id
1 'polypeptide(L)'
;MAHLGATTENLDEFTGVCVYSSDSFSLLSDGRSTVGVYASLQVGKVYRAVGRMYNTTSGAKLRNARIEPAEPGFPMSTVEGAYWPSSGFYLLTPERVRLATALPVEKRITVRVRGIWYRNMFYPLEYRVLGFPREPSDGMPWVVEGAVIYSGSRTVLWNGSEEIVLYLPYGTHLEAGQLVRVVGVVRFYSKLSLIVDSAEDVVVKGHARRVPVSEASIGDIATGNCTVVRAGSSLKLDCTELKLTNFRARAGDVIHFEAVRRKSSLYCLKCDVIKPREKLPNEICAFSEGAFARVNGAVTWVRIYRNGFGLANLTNGNCWVLLKLRKSLNVSLSPNQTVTAYGFFTTYRDMPAFEIQSGGDVCSGNC
;
A
#
# COMPACT_ATOMS: atom_id res chain seq x y z
N MET A 1 -0.78 90.36 1.78
CA MET A 1 -0.28 89.14 2.44
C MET A 1 -1.43 88.54 3.23
N ALA A 2 -2.04 87.47 2.72
CA ALA A 2 -3.02 86.67 3.45
C ALA A 2 -2.41 85.27 3.56
N HIS A 3 -2.14 84.84 4.80
CA HIS A 3 -1.61 83.52 5.09
C HIS A 3 -2.64 82.46 4.68
N LEU A 4 -2.28 81.65 3.68
CA LEU A 4 -2.90 80.36 3.41
C LEU A 4 -2.64 79.48 4.64
N GLY A 5 -3.65 79.38 5.50
CA GLY A 5 -3.69 78.36 6.55
C GLY A 5 -3.72 77.00 5.89
N ALA A 6 -2.61 76.27 5.98
CA ALA A 6 -2.57 74.85 5.69
C ALA A 6 -3.47 74.15 6.72
N THR A 7 -4.72 73.89 6.36
CA THR A 7 -5.52 72.89 7.04
C THR A 7 -4.84 71.54 6.81
N THR A 8 -4.14 71.04 7.82
CA THR A 8 -3.79 69.63 7.92
C THR A 8 -5.10 68.84 7.92
N GLU A 9 -5.52 68.40 6.74
CA GLU A 9 -6.61 67.46 6.60
C GLU A 9 -6.22 66.20 7.39
N ASN A 10 -6.99 65.85 8.43
CA ASN A 10 -6.82 64.59 9.14
C ASN A 10 -7.09 63.45 8.16
N LEU A 11 -6.02 62.86 7.62
CA LEU A 11 -6.08 61.67 6.78
C LEU A 11 -6.11 60.43 7.68
N ASP A 12 -6.97 59.48 7.33
CA ASP A 12 -7.06 58.18 7.98
C ASP A 12 -5.97 57.26 7.42
N GLU A 13 -5.34 56.49 8.30
CA GLU A 13 -4.33 55.49 7.96
C GLU A 13 -4.87 54.09 8.26
N PHE A 14 -4.72 53.17 7.30
CA PHE A 14 -5.00 51.76 7.49
C PHE A 14 -3.86 50.91 6.95
N THR A 15 -3.33 50.02 7.78
CA THR A 15 -2.30 49.05 7.39
C THR A 15 -2.89 47.65 7.43
N GLY A 16 -2.77 46.89 6.34
CA GLY A 16 -3.37 45.57 6.23
C GLY A 16 -2.77 44.73 5.11
N VAL A 17 -3.06 43.43 5.14
CA VAL A 17 -2.73 42.48 4.08
C VAL A 17 -3.76 42.60 2.97
N CYS A 18 -3.31 42.62 1.71
CA CYS A 18 -4.21 42.46 0.59
C CYS A 18 -4.80 41.04 0.57
N VAL A 19 -6.09 40.91 0.89
CA VAL A 19 -6.82 39.62 0.97
C VAL A 19 -7.68 39.35 -0.26
N TYR A 20 -7.87 40.35 -1.10
CA TYR A 20 -8.55 40.24 -2.38
C TYR A 20 -8.05 41.36 -3.29
N SER A 21 -7.87 41.07 -4.56
CA SER A 21 -7.48 42.04 -5.56
C SER A 21 -8.18 41.77 -6.87
N SER A 22 -8.50 42.86 -7.57
CA SER A 22 -9.02 42.91 -8.93
C SER A 22 -8.32 44.04 -9.67
N ASP A 23 -8.64 44.25 -10.94
CA ASP A 23 -7.98 45.27 -11.76
C ASP A 23 -8.20 46.70 -11.25
N SER A 24 -9.32 46.97 -10.59
CA SER A 24 -9.74 48.32 -10.18
C SER A 24 -9.87 48.54 -8.69
N PHE A 25 -9.89 47.47 -7.87
CA PHE A 25 -9.95 47.59 -6.42
C PHE A 25 -9.35 46.38 -5.70
N SER A 26 -8.90 46.61 -4.47
CA SER A 26 -8.39 45.59 -3.55
C SER A 26 -9.01 45.75 -2.16
N LEU A 27 -8.97 44.69 -1.37
CA LEU A 27 -9.35 44.69 0.04
C LEU A 27 -8.11 44.50 0.90
N LEU A 28 -7.88 45.41 1.83
CA LEU A 28 -6.89 45.29 2.89
C LEU A 28 -7.58 44.83 4.17
N SER A 29 -6.96 43.89 4.89
CA SER A 29 -7.44 43.45 6.21
C SER A 29 -6.29 43.33 7.20
N ASP A 30 -6.55 43.66 8.46
CA ASP A 30 -5.66 43.46 9.61
C ASP A 30 -6.06 42.23 10.44
N GLY A 31 -7.03 41.44 9.95
CA GLY A 31 -7.62 40.28 10.63
C GLY A 31 -8.86 40.58 11.47
N ARG A 32 -9.18 41.86 11.74
CA ARG A 32 -10.38 42.29 12.48
C ARG A 32 -11.29 43.17 11.63
N SER A 33 -10.69 44.11 10.93
CA SER A 33 -11.33 45.08 10.06
C SER A 33 -10.92 44.83 8.61
N THR A 34 -11.70 45.38 7.68
CA THR A 34 -11.44 45.28 6.25
C THR A 34 -11.75 46.62 5.60
N VAL A 35 -10.84 47.11 4.77
CA VAL A 35 -10.96 48.38 4.07
C VAL A 35 -10.71 48.18 2.58
N GLY A 36 -11.63 48.68 1.75
CA GLY A 36 -11.48 48.68 0.30
C GLY A 36 -10.64 49.85 -0.20
N VAL A 37 -9.76 49.59 -1.17
CA VAL A 37 -8.90 50.60 -1.82
C VAL A 37 -9.02 50.49 -3.33
N TYR A 38 -9.02 51.62 -4.04
CA TYR A 38 -9.14 51.66 -5.51
C TYR A 38 -7.78 51.55 -6.19
N ALA A 39 -7.11 50.42 -5.98
CA ALA A 39 -5.87 50.06 -6.65
C ALA A 39 -5.79 48.54 -6.80
N SER A 40 -5.08 48.08 -7.83
CA SER A 40 -4.74 46.66 -7.98
C SER A 40 -3.48 46.36 -7.16
N LEU A 41 -3.62 45.54 -6.12
CA LEU A 41 -2.55 45.17 -5.20
C LEU A 41 -2.23 43.68 -5.30
N GLN A 42 -1.03 43.28 -4.89
CA GLN A 42 -0.69 41.86 -4.84
C GLN A 42 -1.22 41.21 -3.56
N VAL A 43 -2.01 40.15 -3.73
CA VAL A 43 -2.58 39.35 -2.63
C VAL A 43 -1.45 38.75 -1.76
N GLY A 44 -1.64 38.80 -0.44
CA GLY A 44 -0.67 38.29 0.54
C GLY A 44 0.45 39.27 0.89
N LYS A 45 0.49 40.46 0.28
CA LYS A 45 1.43 41.53 0.68
C LYS A 45 0.76 42.55 1.61
N VAL A 46 1.58 43.16 2.46
CA VAL A 46 1.16 44.20 3.41
C VAL A 46 1.31 45.57 2.77
N TYR A 47 0.28 46.41 2.93
CA TYR A 47 0.28 47.78 2.45
C TYR A 47 -0.23 48.72 3.53
N ARG A 48 0.32 49.93 3.53
CA ARG A 48 -0.23 51.09 4.23
C ARG A 48 -0.99 51.94 3.23
N ALA A 49 -2.24 52.28 3.56
CA ALA A 49 -3.08 53.16 2.79
C ALA A 49 -3.45 54.40 3.63
N VAL A 50 -3.13 55.58 3.10
CA VAL A 50 -3.43 56.88 3.74
C VAL A 50 -4.39 57.65 2.85
N GLY A 51 -5.57 57.99 3.36
CA GLY A 51 -6.63 58.65 2.58
C GLY A 51 -7.79 59.09 3.44
N ARG A 52 -8.97 59.34 2.84
CA ARG A 52 -10.18 59.63 3.60
C ARG A 52 -11.07 58.40 3.67
N MET A 53 -11.35 57.93 4.89
CA MET A 53 -12.22 56.77 5.10
C MET A 53 -13.68 57.17 4.94
N TYR A 54 -14.46 56.34 4.27
CA TYR A 54 -15.89 56.52 4.14
C TYR A 54 -16.60 55.17 4.09
N ASN A 55 -17.80 55.12 4.66
CA ASN A 55 -18.59 53.90 4.68
C ASN A 55 -19.45 53.79 3.42
N THR A 56 -19.45 52.63 2.80
CA THR A 56 -20.35 52.27 1.70
C THR A 56 -21.27 51.12 2.12
N THR A 57 -22.30 50.85 1.34
CA THR A 57 -23.13 49.63 1.49
C THR A 57 -22.32 48.34 1.44
N SER A 58 -21.15 48.35 0.81
CA SER A 58 -20.20 47.23 0.72
C SER A 58 -19.09 47.23 1.78
N GLY A 59 -19.14 48.14 2.77
CA GLY A 59 -18.13 48.28 3.83
C GLY A 59 -17.29 49.56 3.74
N ALA A 60 -16.30 49.69 4.63
CA ALA A 60 -15.41 50.84 4.71
C ALA A 60 -14.45 50.89 3.51
N LYS A 61 -14.22 52.07 2.95
CA LYS A 61 -13.32 52.31 1.82
C LYS A 61 -12.48 53.56 2.04
N LEU A 62 -11.31 53.61 1.40
CA LEU A 62 -10.45 54.79 1.35
C LEU A 62 -10.52 55.44 -0.03
N ARG A 63 -10.85 56.73 -0.05
CA ARG A 63 -10.83 57.56 -1.27
C ARG A 63 -9.53 58.37 -1.34
N ASN A 64 -9.03 58.60 -2.56
CA ASN A 64 -7.79 59.34 -2.84
C ASN A 64 -6.59 58.78 -2.05
N ALA A 65 -6.57 57.46 -1.85
CA ALA A 65 -5.59 56.81 -1.01
C ALA A 65 -4.21 56.81 -1.68
N ARG A 66 -3.19 57.23 -0.93
CA ARG A 66 -1.79 56.89 -1.23
C ARG A 66 -1.53 55.52 -0.63
N ILE A 67 -1.05 54.59 -1.46
CA ILE A 67 -0.83 53.20 -1.05
C ILE A 67 0.64 52.88 -1.27
N GLU A 68 1.27 52.33 -0.24
CA GLU A 68 2.68 51.92 -0.29
C GLU A 68 2.88 50.59 0.45
N PRO A 69 3.89 49.79 0.07
CA PRO A 69 4.28 48.61 0.83
C PRO A 69 4.63 48.98 2.27
N ALA A 70 4.24 48.13 3.23
CA ALA A 70 4.49 48.37 4.64
C ALA A 70 4.83 47.08 5.38
N GLU A 71 5.32 47.21 6.61
CA GLU A 71 5.49 46.11 7.55
C GLU A 71 4.22 45.90 8.40
N PRO A 72 3.96 44.68 8.89
CA PRO A 72 2.75 44.39 9.67
C PRO A 72 2.79 45.07 11.05
N GLY A 73 2.04 46.17 11.21
CA GLY A 73 1.84 46.86 12.48
C GLY A 73 0.64 46.36 13.31
N PHE A 74 -0.04 45.29 12.85
CA PHE A 74 -1.26 44.75 13.45
C PHE A 74 -1.02 43.38 14.13
N PRO A 75 -1.90 42.96 15.08
CA PRO A 75 -1.79 41.66 15.72
C PRO A 75 -1.89 40.50 14.73
N MET A 76 -0.90 39.60 14.75
CA MET A 76 -0.88 38.39 13.92
C MET A 76 -1.20 37.13 14.74
N SER A 77 -1.94 36.20 14.14
CA SER A 77 -2.12 34.85 14.67
C SER A 77 -0.95 33.95 14.24
N THR A 78 -0.68 32.92 15.05
CA THR A 78 0.35 31.91 14.75
C THR A 78 -0.31 30.55 14.57
N VAL A 79 0.06 29.84 13.51
CA VAL A 79 -0.39 28.48 13.23
C VAL A 79 0.84 27.61 13.02
N GLU A 80 0.90 26.46 13.69
CA GLU A 80 1.99 25.50 13.52
C GLU A 80 1.44 24.22 12.92
N GLY A 81 2.01 23.78 11.80
CA GLY A 81 1.52 22.63 11.06
C GLY A 81 2.47 22.16 9.96
N ALA A 82 2.18 20.99 9.40
CA ALA A 82 2.95 20.48 8.28
C ALA A 82 2.41 21.04 6.95
N TYR A 83 3.30 21.62 6.15
CA TYR A 83 2.94 22.16 4.84
C TYR A 83 2.55 21.06 3.86
N TRP A 84 1.35 21.17 3.29
CA TRP A 84 0.77 20.15 2.44
C TRP A 84 0.10 20.76 1.21
N PRO A 85 0.87 21.00 0.13
CA PRO A 85 0.30 21.35 -1.16
C PRO A 85 -0.40 20.12 -1.80
N SER A 86 -1.67 20.33 -2.17
CA SER A 86 -2.53 19.38 -2.87
C SER A 86 -3.34 20.10 -3.96
N SER A 87 -4.68 20.05 -3.92
CA SER A 87 -5.56 20.93 -4.71
C SER A 87 -5.52 22.41 -4.27
N GLY A 88 -4.82 22.70 -3.18
CA GLY A 88 -4.54 24.04 -2.67
C GLY A 88 -3.39 23.98 -1.67
N PHE A 89 -3.12 25.09 -1.01
CA PHE A 89 -2.06 25.19 -0.01
C PHE A 89 -2.65 24.99 1.38
N TYR A 90 -2.16 24.00 2.12
CA TYR A 90 -2.66 23.70 3.46
C TYR A 90 -1.54 23.57 4.49
N LEU A 91 -1.88 23.82 5.76
CA LEU A 91 -1.17 23.33 6.92
C LEU A 91 -2.01 22.23 7.59
N LEU A 92 -1.38 21.10 7.89
CA LEU A 92 -1.99 20.02 8.64
C LEU A 92 -1.72 20.24 10.14
N THR A 93 -2.78 20.50 10.90
CA THR A 93 -2.75 20.86 12.34
C THR A 93 -3.81 20.08 13.14
N PRO A 94 -3.80 18.74 13.09
CA PRO A 94 -5.00 17.88 13.10
C PRO A 94 -6.20 18.25 12.21
N GLU A 95 -6.59 19.51 12.15
CA GLU A 95 -7.50 20.08 11.14
C GLU A 95 -6.73 20.66 9.96
N ARG A 96 -7.38 20.79 8.79
CA ARG A 96 -6.74 21.36 7.59
C ARG A 96 -6.93 22.88 7.58
N VAL A 97 -5.84 23.62 7.76
CA VAL A 97 -5.83 25.09 7.62
C VAL A 97 -5.49 25.46 6.19
N ARG A 98 -6.41 26.12 5.49
CA ARG A 98 -6.18 26.58 4.11
C ARG A 98 -5.39 27.88 4.11
N LEU A 99 -4.27 27.88 3.38
CA LEU A 99 -3.46 29.07 3.12
C LEU A 99 -3.93 29.79 1.86
N ALA A 100 -3.91 31.12 1.91
CA ALA A 100 -4.23 31.96 0.75
C ALA A 100 -3.11 31.97 -0.30
N THR A 101 -1.86 31.80 0.12
CA THR A 101 -0.67 31.80 -0.74
C THR A 101 0.23 30.60 -0.43
N ALA A 102 1.02 30.20 -1.42
CA ALA A 102 2.00 29.13 -1.25
C ALA A 102 3.13 29.57 -0.33
N LEU A 103 3.69 28.61 0.41
CA LEU A 103 4.94 28.81 1.14
C LEU A 103 6.08 28.22 0.31
N PRO A 104 7.23 28.90 0.19
CA PRO A 104 8.38 28.38 -0.57
C PRO A 104 9.14 27.35 0.28
N VAL A 105 8.46 26.29 0.69
CA VAL A 105 8.98 25.19 1.51
C VAL A 105 8.56 23.85 0.92
N GLU A 106 9.33 22.80 1.18
CA GLU A 106 8.97 21.46 0.70
C GLU A 106 7.68 20.95 1.36
N LYS A 107 6.91 20.18 0.59
CA LYS A 107 5.79 19.38 1.12
C LYS A 107 6.27 18.51 2.27
N ARG A 108 5.43 18.39 3.30
CA ARG A 108 5.61 17.65 4.57
C ARG A 108 6.41 18.37 5.66
N ILE A 109 7.08 19.48 5.36
CA ILE A 109 7.86 20.22 6.37
C ILE A 109 6.92 20.86 7.38
N THR A 110 7.19 20.62 8.67
CA THR A 110 6.54 21.35 9.77
C THR A 110 7.05 22.78 9.80
N VAL A 111 6.12 23.72 9.77
CA VAL A 111 6.38 25.15 9.80
C VAL A 111 5.52 25.82 10.87
N ARG A 112 6.08 26.85 11.48
CA ARG A 112 5.32 27.82 12.29
C ARG A 112 5.12 29.07 11.47
N VAL A 113 3.87 29.41 11.18
CA VAL A 113 3.49 30.48 10.28
C VAL A 113 2.74 31.56 11.05
N ARG A 114 3.11 32.82 10.81
CA ARG A 114 2.43 34.00 11.38
C ARG A 114 1.73 34.76 10.26
N GLY A 115 0.53 35.25 10.56
CA GLY A 115 -0.33 35.87 9.56
C GLY A 115 -1.67 36.29 10.12
N ILE A 116 -2.63 36.52 9.24
CA ILE A 116 -3.99 36.90 9.63
C ILE A 116 -5.02 35.93 9.08
N TRP A 117 -6.14 35.83 9.77
CA TRP A 117 -7.32 35.15 9.27
C TRP A 117 -8.21 36.13 8.52
N TYR A 118 -8.65 35.75 7.34
CA TYR A 118 -9.73 36.43 6.64
C TYR A 118 -10.72 35.40 6.13
N ARG A 119 -11.93 35.43 6.69
CA ARG A 119 -12.94 34.38 6.51
C ARG A 119 -12.38 33.01 6.91
N ASN A 120 -12.31 32.05 5.98
CA ASN A 120 -11.85 30.69 6.20
C ASN A 120 -10.43 30.43 5.67
N MET A 121 -9.67 31.48 5.33
CA MET A 121 -8.31 31.37 4.81
C MET A 121 -7.33 32.08 5.71
N PHE A 122 -6.15 31.49 5.86
CA PHE A 122 -5.02 32.06 6.56
C PHE A 122 -4.06 32.71 5.56
N TYR A 123 -3.71 33.97 5.77
CA TYR A 123 -2.80 34.73 4.92
C TYR A 123 -1.43 34.74 5.58
N PRO A 124 -0.48 33.91 5.12
CA PRO A 124 0.83 33.82 5.72
C PRO A 124 1.68 35.04 5.37
N LEU A 125 2.35 35.60 6.37
CA LEU A 125 3.26 36.76 6.22
C LEU A 125 4.70 36.37 6.56
N GLU A 126 4.87 35.64 7.66
CA GLU A 126 6.17 35.14 8.11
C GLU A 126 6.06 33.65 8.38
N TYR A 127 7.16 32.91 8.21
CA TYR A 127 7.22 31.51 8.61
C TYR A 127 8.60 31.12 9.12
N ARG A 128 8.62 30.10 9.97
CA ARG A 128 9.83 29.45 10.47
C ARG A 128 9.74 27.94 10.24
N VAL A 129 10.77 27.38 9.64
CA VAL A 129 10.89 25.93 9.43
C VAL A 129 11.28 25.24 10.75
N LEU A 130 10.52 24.20 11.11
CA LEU A 130 10.75 23.37 12.30
C LEU A 130 11.31 21.98 11.96
N GLY A 131 11.25 21.56 10.69
CA GLY A 131 11.82 20.31 10.20
C GLY A 131 10.75 19.27 9.82
N PHE A 132 11.13 17.99 9.78
CA PHE A 132 10.23 16.90 9.41
C PHE A 132 9.67 16.18 10.64
N PRO A 133 8.40 15.73 10.60
CA PRO A 133 7.86 14.84 11.62
C PRO A 133 8.66 13.53 11.64
N ARG A 134 9.11 13.10 12.83
CA ARG A 134 9.93 11.90 13.01
C ARG A 134 9.11 10.63 13.17
N GLU A 135 7.92 10.76 13.77
CA GLU A 135 7.04 9.66 14.12
C GLU A 135 5.67 9.84 13.47
N PRO A 136 4.95 8.74 13.20
CA PRO A 136 3.59 8.82 12.68
C PRO A 136 2.65 9.40 13.73
N SER A 137 1.87 10.42 13.35
CA SER A 137 0.87 11.07 14.21
C SER A 137 -0.40 11.30 13.40
N ASP A 138 -1.58 11.08 14.00
CA ASP A 138 -2.85 11.14 13.27
C ASP A 138 -3.06 12.49 12.59
N GLY A 139 -3.40 12.47 11.31
CA GLY A 139 -3.62 13.68 10.51
C GLY A 139 -2.34 14.39 10.09
N MET A 140 -1.16 13.93 10.51
CA MET A 140 0.12 14.51 10.13
C MET A 140 0.75 13.71 8.98
N PRO A 141 1.60 14.35 8.15
CA PRO A 141 2.27 13.64 7.08
C PRO A 141 3.39 12.78 7.64
N TRP A 142 3.63 11.64 7.01
CA TRP A 142 4.74 10.77 7.33
C TRP A 142 5.32 10.14 6.07
N VAL A 143 6.60 9.79 6.16
CA VAL A 143 7.33 9.12 5.08
C VAL A 143 7.61 7.71 5.54
N VAL A 144 7.19 6.75 4.74
CA VAL A 144 7.47 5.34 5.00
C VAL A 144 8.18 4.72 3.81
N GLU A 145 9.17 3.88 4.11
CA GLU A 145 9.81 3.02 3.12
C GLU A 145 9.55 1.57 3.47
N GLY A 146 9.35 0.74 2.45
CA GLY A 146 9.05 -0.66 2.69
C GLY A 146 8.79 -1.46 1.42
N ALA A 147 8.53 -2.75 1.62
CA ALA A 147 8.19 -3.68 0.55
C ALA A 147 6.68 -3.86 0.46
N VAL A 148 6.13 -3.83 -0.75
CA VAL A 148 4.70 -4.08 -0.97
C VAL A 148 4.43 -5.57 -0.84
N ILE A 149 3.66 -5.96 0.17
CA ILE A 149 3.36 -7.38 0.47
C ILE A 149 1.98 -7.82 -0.02
N TYR A 150 1.04 -6.89 -0.17
CA TYR A 150 -0.27 -7.13 -0.79
C TYR A 150 -0.55 -6.04 -1.82
N SER A 151 -1.08 -6.44 -2.97
CA SER A 151 -1.55 -5.56 -4.05
C SER A 151 -2.97 -5.94 -4.48
N GLY A 152 -3.66 -5.05 -5.19
CA GLY A 152 -5.04 -5.25 -5.66
C GLY A 152 -6.04 -4.38 -4.91
N SER A 153 -7.06 -4.98 -4.29
CA SER A 153 -8.13 -4.25 -3.59
C SER A 153 -7.64 -3.46 -2.38
N ARG A 154 -6.52 -3.89 -1.78
CA ARG A 154 -5.80 -3.18 -0.73
C ARG A 154 -4.31 -3.29 -0.98
N THR A 155 -3.64 -2.16 -1.05
CA THR A 155 -2.17 -2.12 -1.10
C THR A 155 -1.65 -2.06 0.33
N VAL A 156 -0.79 -3.01 0.70
CA VAL A 156 -0.21 -3.08 2.05
C VAL A 156 1.30 -3.13 1.94
N LEU A 157 1.94 -2.24 2.67
CA LEU A 157 3.38 -2.09 2.80
C LEU A 157 3.87 -2.77 4.08
N TRP A 158 5.04 -3.41 4.03
CA TRP A 158 5.79 -3.82 5.20
C TRP A 158 7.01 -2.92 5.34
N ASN A 159 7.09 -2.16 6.44
CA ASN A 159 8.19 -1.22 6.69
C ASN A 159 9.38 -1.84 7.47
N GLY A 160 9.34 -3.14 7.76
CA GLY A 160 10.31 -3.82 8.61
C GLY A 160 9.79 -4.15 10.02
N SER A 161 8.75 -3.45 10.50
CA SER A 161 8.17 -3.67 11.83
C SER A 161 6.68 -3.99 11.79
N GLU A 162 5.92 -3.35 10.91
CA GLU A 162 4.46 -3.47 10.87
C GLU A 162 3.88 -3.37 9.44
N GLU A 163 2.62 -3.79 9.32
CA GLU A 163 1.85 -3.68 8.07
C GLU A 163 1.14 -2.31 8.02
N ILE A 164 1.35 -1.59 6.92
CA ILE A 164 0.79 -0.26 6.70
C ILE A 164 -0.12 -0.30 5.48
N VAL A 165 -1.37 0.12 5.65
CA VAL A 165 -2.35 0.15 4.57
C VAL A 165 -2.18 1.44 3.77
N LEU A 166 -2.02 1.33 2.45
CA LEU A 166 -1.89 2.47 1.57
C LEU A 166 -3.22 2.74 0.85
N TYR A 167 -3.73 3.96 1.01
CA TYR A 167 -4.82 4.49 0.18
C TYR A 167 -4.20 5.33 -0.92
N LEU A 168 -3.96 4.67 -2.07
CA LEU A 168 -3.34 5.29 -3.24
C LEU A 168 -4.36 6.16 -4.00
N PRO A 169 -3.92 7.25 -4.65
CA PRO A 169 -4.79 8.05 -5.49
C PRO A 169 -5.21 7.25 -6.75
N TYR A 170 -6.29 7.71 -7.38
CA TYR A 170 -6.86 7.04 -8.55
C TYR A 170 -5.82 6.85 -9.67
N GLY A 171 -5.81 5.66 -10.28
CA GLY A 171 -4.86 5.30 -11.35
C GLY A 171 -3.45 4.96 -10.88
N THR A 172 -3.14 5.09 -9.58
CA THR A 172 -1.83 4.70 -9.04
C THR A 172 -1.88 3.26 -8.54
N HIS A 173 -0.99 2.42 -9.05
CA HIS A 173 -0.91 1.00 -8.73
C HIS A 173 0.51 0.61 -8.33
N LEU A 174 0.60 -0.26 -7.31
CA LEU A 174 1.83 -0.84 -6.84
C LEU A 174 1.72 -2.37 -6.90
N GLU A 175 2.82 -3.02 -7.26
CA GLU A 175 2.90 -4.46 -7.39
C GLU A 175 3.55 -5.09 -6.16
N ALA A 176 3.13 -6.31 -5.82
CA ALA A 176 3.74 -7.06 -4.74
C ALA A 176 5.23 -7.31 -5.06
N GLY A 177 6.10 -7.11 -4.07
CA GLY A 177 7.54 -7.28 -4.19
C GLY A 177 8.28 -6.02 -4.60
N GLN A 178 7.59 -4.92 -4.90
CA GLN A 178 8.23 -3.62 -5.11
C GLN A 178 8.70 -3.02 -3.79
N LEU A 179 9.88 -2.38 -3.82
CA LEU A 179 10.37 -1.51 -2.75
C LEU A 179 9.94 -0.08 -3.07
N VAL A 180 9.24 0.56 -2.15
CA VAL A 180 8.68 1.90 -2.36
C VAL A 180 8.98 2.83 -1.20
N ARG A 181 9.02 4.12 -1.50
CA ARG A 181 8.96 5.22 -0.55
C ARG A 181 7.67 5.99 -0.78
N VAL A 182 6.85 6.09 0.24
CA VAL A 182 5.52 6.70 0.17
C VAL A 182 5.43 7.84 1.17
N VAL A 183 4.91 8.98 0.70
CA VAL A 183 4.55 10.12 1.54
C VAL A 183 3.03 10.18 1.61
N GLY A 184 2.48 10.29 2.82
CA GLY A 184 1.03 10.34 2.99
C GLY A 184 0.63 10.90 4.34
N VAL A 185 -0.65 11.20 4.48
CA VAL A 185 -1.24 11.63 5.75
C VAL A 185 -1.61 10.38 6.56
N VAL A 186 -1.08 10.31 7.77
CA VAL A 186 -1.30 9.20 8.68
C VAL A 186 -2.75 9.19 9.18
N ARG A 187 -3.34 8.00 9.20
CA ARG A 187 -4.59 7.71 9.91
C ARG A 187 -4.47 6.45 10.74
N PHE A 188 -4.89 6.53 11.98
CA PHE A 188 -5.00 5.39 12.87
C PHE A 188 -6.46 4.89 12.90
N TYR A 189 -6.71 3.80 12.17
CA TYR A 189 -7.95 3.03 12.28
C TYR A 189 -7.70 1.79 13.15
N SER A 190 -8.08 0.61 12.66
CA SER A 190 -7.64 -0.68 13.23
C SER A 190 -6.19 -1.03 12.89
N LYS A 191 -5.60 -0.34 11.90
CA LYS A 191 -4.20 -0.43 11.47
C LYS A 191 -3.69 0.96 11.10
N LEU A 192 -2.37 1.14 11.15
CA LEU A 192 -1.71 2.32 10.59
C LEU A 192 -1.98 2.39 9.09
N SER A 193 -2.54 3.51 8.66
CA SER A 193 -2.92 3.76 7.27
C SER A 193 -2.29 5.07 6.77
N LEU A 194 -1.88 5.10 5.51
CA LEU A 194 -1.40 6.30 4.85
C LEU A 194 -2.34 6.68 3.71
N ILE A 195 -2.90 7.89 3.79
CA ILE A 195 -3.68 8.50 2.72
C ILE A 195 -2.71 9.26 1.82
N VAL A 196 -2.53 8.75 0.62
CA VAL A 196 -1.63 9.32 -0.38
C VAL A 196 -2.42 10.25 -1.27
N ASP A 197 -1.93 11.47 -1.43
CA ASP A 197 -2.68 12.54 -2.07
C ASP A 197 -2.41 12.61 -3.58
N SER A 198 -1.17 12.36 -4.01
CA SER A 198 -0.76 12.40 -5.42
C SER A 198 0.15 11.23 -5.80
N ALA A 199 0.19 10.89 -7.09
CA ALA A 199 1.07 9.83 -7.59
C ALA A 199 2.56 10.15 -7.37
N GLU A 200 2.92 11.44 -7.37
CA GLU A 200 4.29 11.93 -7.12
C GLU A 200 4.78 11.64 -5.69
N ASP A 201 3.85 11.43 -4.74
CA ASP A 201 4.17 11.05 -3.38
C ASP A 201 4.58 9.56 -3.25
N VAL A 202 4.54 8.80 -4.34
CA VAL A 202 4.91 7.38 -4.42
C VAL A 202 6.13 7.21 -5.31
N VAL A 203 7.24 6.79 -4.71
CA VAL A 203 8.50 6.55 -5.43
C VAL A 203 8.84 5.07 -5.37
N VAL A 204 8.85 4.40 -6.53
CA VAL A 204 9.32 3.02 -6.66
C VAL A 204 10.85 3.02 -6.71
N LYS A 205 11.49 2.40 -5.72
CA LYS A 205 12.96 2.27 -5.62
C LYS A 205 13.51 1.03 -6.33
N GLY A 206 12.64 0.10 -6.71
CA GLY A 206 13.00 -1.15 -7.36
C GLY A 206 12.23 -2.32 -6.76
N HIS A 207 12.90 -3.46 -6.60
CA HIS A 207 12.33 -4.67 -6.01
C HIS A 207 12.96 -4.99 -4.67
N ALA A 208 12.20 -5.66 -3.81
CA ALA A 208 12.69 -6.18 -2.55
C ALA A 208 13.81 -7.22 -2.78
N ARG A 209 14.60 -7.44 -1.73
CA ARG A 209 15.78 -8.31 -1.80
C ARG A 209 15.35 -9.75 -2.12
N ARG A 210 16.07 -10.39 -3.04
CA ARG A 210 15.94 -11.83 -3.31
C ARG A 210 16.81 -12.64 -2.37
N VAL A 211 16.22 -13.62 -1.69
CA VAL A 211 16.91 -14.51 -0.74
C VAL A 211 16.32 -15.91 -0.77
N PRO A 212 17.07 -16.97 -0.39
CA PRO A 212 16.53 -18.31 -0.26
C PRO A 212 15.33 -18.36 0.71
N VAL A 213 14.35 -19.22 0.44
CA VAL A 213 13.12 -19.33 1.26
C VAL A 213 13.39 -19.63 2.74
N SER A 214 14.49 -20.29 3.07
CA SER A 214 14.92 -20.58 4.44
C SER A 214 15.35 -19.35 5.24
N GLU A 215 15.77 -18.28 4.56
CA GLU A 215 16.31 -17.06 5.16
C GLU A 215 15.37 -15.86 4.98
N ALA A 216 14.29 -16.02 4.22
CA ALA A 216 13.40 -14.94 3.83
C ALA A 216 12.59 -14.38 5.01
N SER A 217 12.73 -13.07 5.23
CA SER A 217 11.92 -12.29 6.17
C SER A 217 10.71 -11.67 5.47
N ILE A 218 9.75 -11.15 6.25
CA ILE A 218 8.56 -10.50 5.68
C ILE A 218 9.00 -9.32 4.79
N GLY A 219 8.43 -9.24 3.59
CA GLY A 219 8.77 -8.23 2.58
C GLY A 219 9.83 -8.69 1.57
N ASP A 220 10.63 -9.70 1.87
CA ASP A 220 11.63 -10.24 0.93
C ASP A 220 10.98 -11.01 -0.22
N ILE A 221 11.71 -11.16 -1.32
CA ILE A 221 11.40 -12.11 -2.39
C ILE A 221 12.12 -13.43 -2.07
N ALA A 222 11.37 -14.38 -1.53
CA ALA A 222 11.82 -15.73 -1.28
C ALA A 222 11.97 -16.48 -2.62
N THR A 223 13.11 -17.15 -2.80
CA THR A 223 13.35 -18.03 -3.95
C THR A 223 13.68 -19.46 -3.51
N GLY A 224 13.26 -20.45 -4.32
CA GLY A 224 13.55 -21.85 -4.05
C GLY A 224 13.04 -22.79 -5.13
N ASN A 225 13.58 -24.01 -5.11
CA ASN A 225 13.10 -25.14 -5.90
C ASN A 225 12.52 -26.18 -4.95
N CYS A 226 11.22 -26.47 -5.06
CA CYS A 226 10.53 -27.29 -4.09
C CYS A 226 9.51 -28.21 -4.74
N THR A 227 9.24 -29.34 -4.11
CA THR A 227 8.21 -30.29 -4.56
C THR A 227 6.87 -29.88 -3.98
N VAL A 228 5.83 -29.90 -4.82
CA VAL A 228 4.46 -29.67 -4.37
C VAL A 228 3.97 -30.93 -3.66
N VAL A 229 3.79 -30.83 -2.34
CA VAL A 229 3.28 -31.90 -1.48
C VAL A 229 1.75 -31.96 -1.53
N ARG A 230 1.10 -30.80 -1.64
CA ARG A 230 -0.37 -30.73 -1.72
C ARG A 230 -0.81 -29.57 -2.58
N ALA A 231 -1.79 -29.82 -3.44
CA ALA A 231 -2.41 -28.81 -4.29
C ALA A 231 -3.86 -28.51 -3.84
N GLY A 232 -4.28 -27.25 -4.01
CA GLY A 232 -5.60 -26.75 -3.64
C GLY A 232 -5.74 -25.28 -4.03
N SER A 233 -6.42 -24.46 -3.22
CA SER A 233 -6.41 -22.99 -3.37
C SER A 233 -5.04 -22.36 -3.08
N SER A 234 -4.17 -23.12 -2.42
CA SER A 234 -2.76 -22.81 -2.16
C SER A 234 -1.96 -24.11 -2.26
N LEU A 235 -0.66 -23.98 -2.51
CA LEU A 235 0.27 -25.10 -2.61
C LEU A 235 1.01 -25.27 -1.28
N LYS A 236 1.09 -26.51 -0.79
CA LYS A 236 2.02 -26.90 0.27
C LYS A 236 3.30 -27.41 -0.38
N LEU A 237 4.44 -26.90 0.06
CA LEU A 237 5.76 -27.27 -0.44
C LEU A 237 6.49 -28.11 0.62
N ASP A 238 7.50 -28.87 0.20
CA ASP A 238 8.36 -29.68 1.08
C ASP A 238 9.47 -28.86 1.77
N CYS A 239 9.90 -27.78 1.14
CA CYS A 239 11.00 -26.94 1.62
C CYS A 239 10.61 -25.85 2.63
N THR A 240 9.31 -25.66 2.89
CA THR A 240 8.81 -24.62 3.79
C THR A 240 7.41 -24.95 4.31
N GLU A 241 7.13 -24.56 5.55
CA GLU A 241 5.79 -24.66 6.14
C GLU A 241 4.82 -23.60 5.59
N LEU A 242 5.32 -22.63 4.83
CA LEU A 242 4.52 -21.57 4.25
C LEU A 242 3.76 -22.05 3.02
N LYS A 243 2.49 -21.66 2.94
CA LYS A 243 1.67 -21.95 1.77
C LYS A 243 1.97 -20.96 0.65
N LEU A 244 2.22 -21.47 -0.56
CA LEU A 244 2.38 -20.67 -1.76
C LEU A 244 1.01 -20.41 -2.40
N THR A 245 0.74 -19.16 -2.71
CA THR A 245 -0.50 -18.68 -3.34
C THR A 245 -0.20 -18.04 -4.69
N ASN A 246 -1.25 -17.76 -5.48
CA ASN A 246 -1.12 -17.13 -6.80
C ASN A 246 -0.35 -17.96 -7.84
N PHE A 247 -0.32 -19.28 -7.66
CA PHE A 247 0.24 -20.21 -8.63
C PHE A 247 -0.50 -21.54 -8.55
N ARG A 248 -0.61 -22.25 -9.68
CA ARG A 248 -1.26 -23.56 -9.75
C ARG A 248 -0.26 -24.58 -10.27
N ALA A 249 -0.11 -25.68 -9.54
CA ALA A 249 0.68 -26.85 -9.90
C ALA A 249 0.02 -28.08 -9.27
N ARG A 250 0.44 -29.28 -9.68
CA ARG A 250 -0.09 -30.55 -9.19
C ARG A 250 0.83 -31.14 -8.13
N ALA A 251 0.27 -31.99 -7.26
CA ALA A 251 1.10 -32.72 -6.30
C ALA A 251 2.14 -33.57 -7.05
N GLY A 252 3.40 -33.46 -6.62
CA GLY A 252 4.57 -34.10 -7.22
C GLY A 252 5.33 -33.27 -8.25
N ASP A 253 4.78 -32.14 -8.70
CA ASP A 253 5.52 -31.22 -9.55
C ASP A 253 6.65 -30.58 -8.73
N VAL A 254 7.86 -30.50 -9.30
CA VAL A 254 8.94 -29.67 -8.76
C VAL A 254 8.84 -28.30 -9.41
N ILE A 255 8.73 -27.28 -8.59
CA ILE A 255 8.55 -25.90 -9.03
C ILE A 255 9.76 -25.07 -8.66
N HIS A 256 10.09 -24.09 -9.51
CA HIS A 256 10.89 -22.94 -9.12
C HIS A 256 9.93 -21.80 -8.79
N PHE A 257 10.21 -21.04 -7.73
CA PHE A 257 9.43 -19.85 -7.42
C PHE A 257 10.30 -18.67 -7.00
N GLU A 258 9.82 -17.48 -7.35
CA GLU A 258 10.11 -16.19 -6.74
C GLU A 258 8.79 -15.67 -6.16
N ALA A 259 8.72 -15.50 -4.84
CA ALA A 259 7.49 -15.17 -4.13
C ALA A 259 7.73 -14.15 -3.01
N VAL A 260 6.82 -13.19 -2.85
CA VAL A 260 6.88 -12.26 -1.73
C VAL A 260 6.55 -12.99 -0.44
N ARG A 261 7.43 -12.87 0.55
CA ARG A 261 7.22 -13.40 1.88
C ARG A 261 6.27 -12.48 2.65
N ARG A 262 5.06 -12.98 2.91
CA ARG A 262 4.07 -12.36 3.81
C ARG A 262 4.24 -12.90 5.22
N LYS A 263 3.43 -12.50 6.20
CA LYS A 263 3.51 -13.05 7.58
C LYS A 263 3.33 -14.58 7.65
N SER A 264 2.30 -15.11 6.98
CA SER A 264 1.90 -16.53 7.09
C SER A 264 1.85 -17.28 5.75
N SER A 265 2.34 -16.67 4.66
CA SER A 265 2.26 -17.25 3.32
C SER A 265 3.34 -16.70 2.40
N LEU A 266 3.45 -17.33 1.23
CA LEU A 266 4.21 -16.87 0.08
C LEU A 266 3.22 -16.48 -1.03
N TYR A 267 3.45 -15.35 -1.68
CA TYR A 267 2.67 -14.93 -2.84
C TYR A 267 3.53 -14.98 -4.09
N CYS A 268 3.22 -15.90 -4.99
CA CYS A 268 3.98 -16.08 -6.22
C CYS A 268 3.99 -14.79 -7.05
N LEU A 269 5.20 -14.35 -7.40
CA LEU A 269 5.45 -13.33 -8.42
C LEU A 269 5.77 -13.98 -9.75
N LYS A 270 6.71 -14.94 -9.72
CA LYS A 270 7.15 -15.70 -10.88
C LYS A 270 7.40 -17.13 -10.44
N CYS A 271 6.59 -18.06 -10.94
CA CYS A 271 6.73 -19.48 -10.58
C CYS A 271 6.52 -20.33 -11.82
N ASP A 272 7.30 -21.40 -11.91
CA ASP A 272 7.35 -22.28 -13.06
C ASP A 272 7.49 -23.73 -12.61
N VAL A 273 6.84 -24.65 -13.32
CA VAL A 273 7.06 -26.09 -13.13
C VAL A 273 8.35 -26.47 -13.87
N ILE A 274 9.41 -26.76 -13.13
CA ILE A 274 10.72 -27.13 -13.71
C ILE A 274 10.83 -28.63 -13.98
N LYS A 275 10.13 -29.46 -13.20
CA LYS A 275 10.02 -30.90 -13.44
C LYS A 275 8.58 -31.34 -13.16
N PRO A 276 7.83 -31.76 -14.19
CA PRO A 276 6.48 -32.26 -13.98
C PRO A 276 6.53 -33.63 -13.29
N ARG A 277 5.48 -33.93 -12.50
CA ARG A 277 5.35 -35.19 -11.74
C ARG A 277 5.46 -36.45 -12.61
N GLU A 278 5.11 -36.37 -13.90
CA GLU A 278 5.20 -37.48 -14.85
C GLU A 278 6.65 -37.94 -15.10
N LYS A 279 7.65 -37.11 -14.79
CA LYS A 279 9.08 -37.45 -14.86
C LYS A 279 9.64 -38.04 -13.55
N LEU A 280 8.80 -38.26 -12.54
CA LEU A 280 9.22 -38.98 -11.34
C LEU A 280 9.45 -40.48 -11.67
N PRO A 281 10.47 -41.13 -11.07
CA PRO A 281 10.68 -42.55 -11.25
C PRO A 281 9.54 -43.36 -10.64
N ASN A 282 9.41 -44.62 -11.02
CA ASN A 282 8.49 -45.54 -10.37
C ASN A 282 9.13 -46.05 -9.06
N GLU A 283 8.58 -45.64 -7.92
CA GLU A 283 9.14 -45.93 -6.60
C GLU A 283 8.38 -47.03 -5.86
N ILE A 284 7.59 -47.86 -6.56
CA ILE A 284 6.83 -48.97 -5.95
C ILE A 284 7.68 -49.94 -5.11
N CYS A 285 8.98 -50.04 -5.37
CA CYS A 285 9.93 -50.85 -4.58
C CYS A 285 10.63 -50.06 -3.45
N ALA A 286 10.52 -48.73 -3.43
CA ALA A 286 11.25 -47.84 -2.53
C ALA A 286 10.32 -47.25 -1.47
N PHE A 287 9.68 -48.12 -0.68
CA PHE A 287 8.77 -47.69 0.38
C PHE A 287 9.51 -46.86 1.44
N SER A 288 9.03 -45.64 1.66
CA SER A 288 9.44 -44.79 2.78
C SER A 288 8.21 -44.09 3.32
N GLU A 289 7.79 -44.44 4.54
CA GLU A 289 6.57 -43.87 5.13
C GLU A 289 6.60 -42.33 5.15
N GLY A 290 5.50 -41.71 4.72
CA GLY A 290 5.36 -40.26 4.62
C GLY A 290 5.98 -39.62 3.38
N ALA A 291 6.80 -40.35 2.60
CA ALA A 291 7.39 -39.84 1.39
C ALA A 291 6.36 -39.71 0.25
N PHE A 292 6.44 -38.60 -0.49
CA PHE A 292 5.68 -38.44 -1.74
C PHE A 292 6.38 -39.22 -2.85
N ALA A 293 5.63 -39.97 -3.65
CA ALA A 293 6.18 -40.77 -4.73
C ALA A 293 5.23 -40.86 -5.94
N ARG A 294 5.76 -41.40 -7.04
CA ARG A 294 4.98 -41.95 -8.16
C ARG A 294 5.08 -43.47 -8.10
N VAL A 295 3.94 -44.14 -8.13
CA VAL A 295 3.87 -45.60 -8.28
C VAL A 295 3.18 -45.96 -9.58
N ASN A 296 3.73 -46.93 -10.31
CA ASN A 296 3.18 -47.45 -11.54
C ASN A 296 3.22 -48.98 -11.55
N GLY A 297 2.12 -49.61 -11.92
CA GLY A 297 2.03 -51.07 -11.98
C GLY A 297 0.69 -51.58 -12.50
N ALA A 298 0.56 -52.90 -12.53
CA ALA A 298 -0.69 -53.58 -12.86
C ALA A 298 -1.50 -53.87 -11.60
N VAL A 299 -2.80 -53.63 -11.66
CA VAL A 299 -3.75 -53.93 -10.57
C VAL A 299 -4.02 -55.44 -10.55
N THR A 300 -3.66 -56.15 -9.49
CA THR A 300 -3.92 -57.60 -9.38
C THR A 300 -5.30 -57.90 -8.85
N TRP A 301 -5.76 -57.11 -7.87
CA TRP A 301 -7.09 -57.25 -7.28
C TRP A 301 -7.58 -55.91 -6.74
N VAL A 302 -8.90 -55.76 -6.68
CA VAL A 302 -9.58 -54.60 -6.11
C VAL A 302 -10.66 -55.09 -5.15
N ARG A 303 -10.72 -54.50 -3.96
CA ARG A 303 -11.74 -54.78 -2.94
C ARG A 303 -12.38 -53.48 -2.51
N ILE A 304 -13.69 -53.35 -2.71
CA ILE A 304 -14.49 -52.20 -2.25
C ILE A 304 -15.35 -52.65 -1.07
N TYR A 305 -15.30 -51.91 0.03
CA TYR A 305 -16.08 -52.15 1.24
C TYR A 305 -17.42 -51.41 1.18
N ARG A 306 -18.39 -51.84 1.98
CA ARG A 306 -19.77 -51.27 2.00
C ARG A 306 -19.81 -49.76 2.27
N ASN A 307 -18.83 -49.22 2.98
CA ASN A 307 -18.70 -47.78 3.25
C ASN A 307 -18.13 -46.97 2.08
N GLY A 308 -17.81 -47.61 0.95
CA GLY A 308 -17.22 -46.99 -0.24
C GLY A 308 -15.72 -46.77 -0.16
N PHE A 309 -15.04 -47.18 0.93
CA PHE A 309 -13.58 -47.29 0.92
C PHE A 309 -13.17 -48.50 0.09
N GLY A 310 -12.12 -48.37 -0.70
CA GLY A 310 -11.55 -49.45 -1.50
C GLY A 310 -10.05 -49.61 -1.27
N LEU A 311 -9.57 -50.81 -1.57
CA LEU A 311 -8.16 -51.14 -1.65
C LEU A 311 -7.90 -51.80 -3.00
N ALA A 312 -6.82 -51.41 -3.66
CA ALA A 312 -6.33 -52.08 -4.84
C ALA A 312 -4.87 -52.48 -4.63
N ASN A 313 -4.50 -53.71 -4.99
CA ASN A 313 -3.11 -54.13 -4.96
C ASN A 313 -2.47 -53.82 -6.31
N LEU A 314 -1.46 -52.97 -6.28
CA LEU A 314 -0.68 -52.57 -7.45
C LEU A 314 0.65 -53.33 -7.42
N THR A 315 1.04 -53.93 -8.55
CA THR A 315 2.28 -54.73 -8.67
C THR A 315 3.12 -54.30 -9.84
N ASN A 316 4.45 -54.32 -9.68
CA ASN A 316 5.41 -54.13 -10.77
C ASN A 316 6.64 -54.99 -10.49
N GLY A 317 6.89 -55.99 -11.34
CA GLY A 317 7.90 -57.02 -11.06
C GLY A 317 7.60 -57.73 -9.75
N ASN A 318 8.58 -57.76 -8.85
CA ASN A 318 8.47 -58.43 -7.54
C ASN A 318 7.95 -57.50 -6.42
N CYS A 319 7.64 -56.24 -6.73
CA CYS A 319 7.22 -55.23 -5.76
C CYS A 319 5.71 -55.00 -5.81
N TRP A 320 5.11 -54.67 -4.68
CA TRP A 320 3.68 -54.38 -4.56
C TRP A 320 3.38 -53.31 -3.53
N VAL A 321 2.25 -52.63 -3.70
CA VAL A 321 1.73 -51.65 -2.72
C VAL A 321 0.20 -51.63 -2.71
N LEU A 322 -0.41 -51.43 -1.55
CA LEU A 322 -1.86 -51.26 -1.41
C LEU A 322 -2.29 -49.82 -1.66
N LEU A 323 -2.96 -49.57 -2.77
CA LEU A 323 -3.56 -48.29 -3.09
C LEU A 323 -4.84 -48.06 -2.27
N LYS A 324 -4.86 -47.02 -1.43
CA LYS A 324 -6.04 -46.61 -0.64
C LYS A 324 -6.99 -45.79 -1.51
N LEU A 325 -8.16 -46.36 -1.84
CA LEU A 325 -9.19 -45.72 -2.66
C LEU A 325 -10.32 -45.17 -1.78
N ARG A 326 -10.20 -43.93 -1.31
CA ARG A 326 -11.29 -43.29 -0.56
C ARG A 326 -12.47 -43.00 -1.50
N LYS A 327 -13.71 -43.10 -0.98
CA LYS A 327 -14.95 -42.81 -1.74
C LYS A 327 -14.91 -41.43 -2.43
N SER A 328 -14.30 -40.44 -1.77
CA SER A 328 -14.16 -39.06 -2.27
C SER A 328 -13.28 -38.91 -3.51
N LEU A 329 -12.43 -39.90 -3.81
CA LEU A 329 -11.57 -39.86 -5.00
C LEU A 329 -12.39 -40.09 -6.28
N ASN A 330 -13.54 -40.76 -6.20
CA ASN A 330 -14.38 -41.13 -7.34
C ASN A 330 -13.60 -41.86 -8.46
N VAL A 331 -12.71 -42.78 -8.08
CA VAL A 331 -11.89 -43.59 -8.99
C VAL A 331 -12.35 -45.05 -8.93
N SER A 332 -12.58 -45.66 -10.08
CA SER A 332 -12.83 -47.10 -10.24
C SER A 332 -11.65 -47.75 -10.96
N LEU A 333 -11.15 -48.86 -10.41
CA LEU A 333 -10.06 -49.64 -10.99
C LEU A 333 -10.54 -51.07 -11.25
N SER A 334 -9.98 -51.70 -12.28
CA SER A 334 -10.24 -53.11 -12.62
C SER A 334 -8.96 -53.93 -12.56
N PRO A 335 -9.03 -55.25 -12.26
CA PRO A 335 -7.89 -56.15 -12.40
C PRO A 335 -7.27 -56.08 -13.81
N ASN A 336 -5.96 -56.28 -13.89
CA ASN A 336 -5.12 -56.17 -15.09
C ASN A 336 -5.00 -54.77 -15.71
N GLN A 337 -5.59 -53.74 -15.08
CA GLN A 337 -5.41 -52.36 -15.51
C GLN A 337 -4.03 -51.84 -15.08
N THR A 338 -3.31 -51.19 -16.00
CA THR A 338 -2.07 -50.47 -15.65
C THR A 338 -2.44 -49.09 -15.10
N VAL A 339 -1.96 -48.79 -13.90
CA VAL A 339 -2.29 -47.58 -13.17
C VAL A 339 -1.01 -46.85 -12.77
N THR A 340 -1.02 -45.53 -12.97
CA THR A 340 -0.04 -44.62 -12.36
C THR A 340 -0.75 -43.84 -11.27
N ALA A 341 -0.19 -43.79 -10.07
CA ALA A 341 -0.70 -43.01 -8.96
C ALA A 341 0.38 -42.11 -8.36
N TYR A 342 -0.03 -40.93 -7.94
CA TYR A 342 0.80 -39.93 -7.27
C TYR A 342 0.25 -39.70 -5.85
N GLY A 343 1.11 -39.72 -4.84
CA GLY A 343 0.64 -39.72 -3.47
C GLY A 343 1.73 -40.04 -2.47
N PHE A 344 1.33 -40.46 -1.28
CA PHE A 344 2.23 -40.68 -0.15
C PHE A 344 2.25 -42.14 0.27
N PHE A 345 3.44 -42.64 0.56
CA PHE A 345 3.59 -43.91 1.24
C PHE A 345 3.06 -43.81 2.68
N THR A 346 2.36 -44.85 3.10
CA THR A 346 1.74 -44.99 4.42
C THR A 346 1.63 -46.47 4.73
N THR A 347 1.13 -46.83 5.90
CA THR A 347 0.84 -48.22 6.25
C THR A 347 -0.67 -48.48 6.28
N TYR A 348 -1.06 -49.71 6.02
CA TYR A 348 -2.41 -50.22 6.28
C TYR A 348 -2.30 -51.59 6.92
N ARG A 349 -2.58 -51.67 8.23
CA ARG A 349 -2.36 -52.89 9.03
C ARG A 349 -0.92 -53.38 8.90
N ASP A 350 0.02 -52.47 9.13
CA ASP A 350 1.48 -52.70 9.07
C ASP A 350 2.01 -53.15 7.70
N MET A 351 1.18 -53.12 6.65
CA MET A 351 1.60 -53.38 5.28
C MET A 351 1.82 -52.09 4.49
N PRO A 352 2.76 -52.06 3.53
CA PRO A 352 2.97 -50.93 2.63
C PRO A 352 1.68 -50.55 1.89
N ALA A 353 1.31 -49.29 2.04
CA ALA A 353 0.14 -48.72 1.40
C ALA A 353 0.47 -47.35 0.79
N PHE A 354 -0.40 -46.90 -0.09
CA PHE A 354 -0.24 -45.68 -0.85
C PHE A 354 -1.51 -44.84 -0.76
N GLU A 355 -1.38 -43.63 -0.23
CA GLU A 355 -2.49 -42.69 -0.05
C GLU A 355 -2.49 -41.62 -1.13
N ILE A 356 -3.60 -41.54 -1.84
CA ILE A 356 -3.84 -40.54 -2.87
C ILE A 356 -4.72 -39.42 -2.30
N GLN A 357 -4.43 -38.17 -2.69
CA GLN A 357 -5.16 -37.00 -2.19
C GLN A 357 -6.36 -36.64 -3.09
N SER A 358 -6.23 -36.76 -4.42
CA SER A 358 -7.29 -36.41 -5.38
C SER A 358 -7.48 -37.50 -6.45
N GLY A 359 -8.69 -37.61 -7.00
CA GLY A 359 -8.98 -38.55 -8.11
C GLY A 359 -8.10 -38.30 -9.34
N GLY A 360 -7.75 -37.04 -9.62
CA GLY A 360 -6.84 -36.66 -10.72
C GLY A 360 -5.36 -37.00 -10.48
N ASP A 361 -5.03 -37.57 -9.32
CA ASP A 361 -3.70 -38.11 -9.03
C ASP A 361 -3.61 -39.62 -9.31
N VAL A 362 -4.69 -40.23 -9.83
CA VAL A 362 -4.71 -41.60 -10.35
C VAL A 362 -5.04 -41.56 -11.84
N CYS A 363 -4.24 -42.28 -12.60
CA CYS A 363 -4.39 -42.41 -14.03
C CYS A 363 -4.43 -43.87 -14.44
N SER A 364 -5.35 -44.22 -15.34
CA SER A 364 -5.34 -45.49 -16.05
C SER A 364 -4.77 -45.30 -17.46
N GLY A 365 -3.71 -46.03 -17.80
CA GLY A 365 -2.99 -45.86 -19.07
C GLY A 365 -1.90 -44.78 -19.05
N ASN A 366 -1.71 -44.07 -20.17
CA ASN A 366 -0.68 -43.02 -20.29
C ASN A 366 -1.16 -41.70 -19.70
N CYS A 367 -0.54 -41.36 -18.57
CA CYS A 367 -0.32 -40.01 -18.08
C CYS A 367 1.15 -39.66 -18.32
#